data_AF-A0A5N5SVM0-F1
#
_entry.id   AF-A0A5N5SVM0-F1
#
_cell.length_a   1.000
_cell.length_b   1.000
_cell.length_c   1.000
_cell.angle_alpha   90.00
_cell.angle_beta   90.00
_cell.angle_gamma   90.00
#
_symmetry.space_group_name_H-M   'P 1'
#
loop_
_entity.id
_entity.type
_entity.pdbx_description
1 polymer ?
#
loop_
_entity_poly.entity_id
_entity_poly.type
_entity_poly.pdbx_seq_one_letter_code
_entity_poly.pdbx_strand_id
1 'polypeptide(L)' 'MVSCIPLQILCELVVVKAESAEEILEIGSIAESVDLCTSLIQDAGRTQVAPGSLTVLGIGPGPIDLIDRITGHLKLY' A
#
# COMPACT_ATOMS: atom_id res chain seq x y z
N MET A 1 -14.95 -21.85 25.17
CA MET A 1 -13.49 -21.67 25.04
C MET A 1 -13.24 -20.96 23.72
N VAL A 2 -13.20 -19.63 23.75
CA VAL A 2 -12.77 -18.84 22.60
C VAL A 2 -11.26 -18.93 22.63
N SER A 3 -10.68 -19.81 21.81
CA SER A 3 -9.25 -19.90 21.65
C SER A 3 -8.76 -18.56 21.14
N CYS A 4 -8.13 -17.77 22.02
CA CYS A 4 -7.23 -16.69 21.63
C CYS A 4 -6.12 -17.32 20.80
N ILE A 5 -6.34 -17.41 19.48
CA ILE A 5 -5.26 -17.59 18.53
C ILE A 5 -4.36 -16.37 18.74
N PRO A 6 -3.06 -16.53 19.01
CA PRO A 6 -2.18 -15.40 19.08
C PRO A 6 -2.25 -14.72 17.71
N LEU A 7 -2.84 -13.53 17.66
CA LEU A 7 -2.71 -12.62 16.53
C LEU A 7 -1.24 -12.15 16.55
N GLN A 8 -0.31 -13.02 16.16
CA GLN A 8 1.00 -12.64 15.66
C GLN A 8 0.79 -12.02 14.28
N ILE A 9 0.07 -10.91 14.25
CA ILE A 9 0.17 -9.96 13.15
C ILE A 9 1.49 -9.25 13.42
N LEU A 10 2.59 -9.81 12.91
CA LEU A 10 3.79 -9.03 12.69
C LEU A 10 3.36 -7.95 11.68
N CYS A 11 3.05 -6.75 12.17
CA CYS A 11 2.77 -5.59 11.34
C CYS A 11 4.08 -5.16 10.69
N GLU A 12 4.54 -5.89 9.68
CA GLU A 12 5.67 -5.49 8.87
C GLU A 12 5.18 -4.43 7.88
N LEU A 13 5.65 -3.20 8.08
CA LEU A 13 5.45 -2.11 7.15
C LEU A 13 6.72 -2.00 6.31
N VAL A 14 6.57 -2.20 5.01
CA VAL A 14 7.64 -1.99 4.03
C VAL A 14 7.30 -0.75 3.23
N VAL A 15 8.20 0.21 3.20
CA VAL A 15 8.03 1.44 2.41
C VAL A 15 8.82 1.29 1.12
N VAL A 16 8.09 1.34 0.01
CA VAL A 16 8.63 1.30 -1.34
C VAL A 16 8.35 2.61 -2.05
N LYS A 17 9.19 2.95 -3.03
CA LYS A 17 9.06 4.18 -3.81
C LYS A 17 8.48 3.89 -5.20
N ALA A 18 7.39 4.56 -5.54
CA ALA A 18 6.91 4.72 -6.91
C ALA A 18 7.50 5.99 -7.54
N GLU A 19 7.72 5.99 -8.85
CA GLU A 19 8.30 7.11 -9.60
C GLU A 19 7.24 8.12 -10.05
N SER A 20 5.95 7.75 -10.08
CA SER A 20 4.86 8.59 -10.57
C SER A 20 3.51 8.36 -9.86
N ALA A 21 2.58 9.29 -10.00
CA ALA A 21 1.23 9.17 -9.45
C ALA A 21 0.38 8.16 -10.24
N GLU A 22 0.62 8.04 -11.54
CA GLU A 22 -0.01 7.05 -12.41
C GLU A 22 0.34 5.63 -11.95
N GLU A 23 1.62 5.37 -11.66
CA GLU A 23 2.09 4.07 -11.15
C GLU A 23 1.42 3.70 -9.82
N ILE A 24 1.24 4.66 -8.91
CA ILE A 24 0.51 4.45 -7.65
C ILE A 24 -0.94 4.01 -7.93
N LEU A 25 -1.61 4.63 -8.89
CA LEU A 25 -2.99 4.27 -9.25
C LEU A 25 -3.07 2.89 -9.91
N GLU A 26 -2.13 2.56 -10.79
CA GLU A 26 -2.04 1.25 -11.44
C GLU A 26 -1.87 0.14 -10.40
N ILE A 27 -0.92 0.31 -9.49
CA ILE A 27 -0.66 -0.63 -8.40
C ILE A 27 -1.88 -0.77 -7.48
N GLY A 28 -2.55 0.34 -7.16
CA GLY A 28 -3.79 0.33 -6.39
C GLY A 28 -4.90 -0.47 -7.08
N SER A 29 -5.10 -0.28 -8.38
CA SER A 29 -6.09 -1.01 -9.15
C SER A 29 -5.78 -2.50 -9.24
N ILE A 30 -4.51 -2.87 -9.39
CA ILE A 30 -4.07 -4.27 -9.37
C ILE A 30 -4.35 -4.89 -8.00
N ALA A 31 -4.03 -4.19 -6.90
CA ALA A 31 -4.30 -4.66 -5.55
C ALA A 31 -5.81 -4.85 -5.28
N GLU A 32 -6.64 -3.93 -5.73
CA GLU A 32 -8.10 -4.07 -5.65
C GLU A 32 -8.61 -5.26 -6.47
N SER A 33 -8.02 -5.53 -7.64
CA SER A 33 -8.42 -6.66 -8.49
C SER A 33 -8.13 -8.05 -7.89
N VAL A 34 -7.22 -8.12 -6.92
CA VAL A 34 -6.88 -9.34 -6.17
C VAL A 34 -7.50 -9.37 -4.78
N ASP A 35 -8.52 -8.53 -4.54
CA ASP A 35 -9.23 -8.39 -3.27
C ASP A 35 -8.32 -8.00 -2.07
N LEU A 36 -7.22 -7.27 -2.33
CA LEU A 36 -6.44 -6.65 -1.26
C LEU A 36 -7.02 -5.29 -0.88
N CYS A 37 -7.03 -4.99 0.42
CA CYS A 37 -7.40 -3.68 0.92
C CYS A 37 -6.37 -2.64 0.50
N THR A 38 -6.82 -1.55 -0.11
CA THR A 38 -6.00 -0.41 -0.53
C THR A 38 -6.45 0.85 0.22
N SER A 39 -5.50 1.73 0.52
CA SER A 39 -5.77 3.05 1.10
C SER A 39 -4.95 4.10 0.40
N LEU A 40 -5.62 4.93 -0.40
CA LEU A 40 -5.00 6.06 -1.09
C LEU A 40 -5.03 7.30 -0.20
N ILE A 41 -3.84 7.83 0.07
CA ILE A 41 -3.66 9.07 0.82
C ILE A 41 -3.30 10.18 -0.17
N GLN A 42 -4.10 11.24 -0.14
CA GLN A 42 -3.87 12.46 -0.90
C GLN A 42 -3.37 13.54 0.05
N ASP A 43 -2.36 14.32 -0.39
CA ASP A 43 -1.94 15.48 0.39
C ASP A 43 -3.09 16.49 0.45
N ALA A 44 -3.37 16.99 1.65
CA ALA A 44 -4.44 17.95 1.89
C ALA A 44 -4.15 19.35 1.31
N GLY A 45 -3.09 19.52 0.50
CA GLY A 45 -2.73 20.79 -0.14
C GLY A 45 -2.19 21.82 0.85
N ARG A 46 -1.62 21.36 1.98
CA ARG A 46 -1.02 22.22 3.01
C ARG A 46 0.49 22.32 2.89
N THR A 47 1.08 21.67 1.89
CA THR A 47 2.53 21.62 1.64
C THR A 47 2.88 22.24 0.29
N GLN A 48 4.18 22.31 -0.03
CA GLN A 48 4.72 22.81 -1.31
C GLN A 48 4.47 21.87 -2.51
N VAL A 49 3.76 20.77 -2.30
CA VAL A 49 3.31 19.86 -3.36
C VAL A 49 1.99 20.40 -3.94
N ALA A 50 1.77 20.24 -5.24
CA ALA A 50 0.53 20.71 -5.87
C ALA A 50 -0.70 20.10 -5.14
N PRO A 51 -1.71 20.91 -4.78
CA PRO A 51 -2.89 20.44 -4.07
C PRO A 51 -3.60 19.32 -4.85
N GLY A 52 -3.95 18.23 -4.17
CA GLY A 52 -4.59 17.06 -4.79
C GLY A 52 -3.61 16.01 -5.35
N SER A 53 -2.30 16.16 -5.12
CA SER A 53 -1.33 15.13 -5.50
C SER A 53 -1.52 13.87 -4.66
N LEU A 54 -1.59 12.72 -5.33
CA LEU A 54 -1.51 11.40 -4.72
C LEU A 54 -0.11 11.20 -4.16
N THR A 55 0.00 10.97 -2.85
CA THR A 55 1.29 10.92 -2.17
C THR A 55 1.64 9.54 -1.64
N VAL A 56 0.66 8.75 -1.18
CA VAL A 56 0.93 7.43 -0.60
C VAL A 56 -0.20 6.46 -0.93
N LEU A 57 0.15 5.21 -1.22
CA LEU A 57 -0.75 4.06 -1.27
C LEU A 57 -0.35 3.07 -0.18
N GLY A 58 -1.30 2.71 0.67
CA GLY A 58 -1.20 1.56 1.57
C GLY A 58 -1.86 0.35 0.94
N ILE A 59 -1.23 -0.83 1.06
CA ILE A 59 -1.76 -2.10 0.58
C ILE A 59 -1.72 -3.10 1.74
N GLY A 60 -2.82 -3.81 1.96
CA GLY A 60 -2.96 -4.84 2.99
C GLY A 60 -3.86 -4.43 4.16
N PRO A 61 -3.84 -5.20 5.27
CA PRO A 61 -3.04 -6.39 5.50
C PRO A 61 -3.44 -7.57 4.59
N GLY A 62 -2.47 -8.36 4.14
CA GLY A 62 -2.70 -9.49 3.23
C GLY A 62 -1.51 -10.45 3.15
N PRO A 63 -1.65 -11.57 2.41
CA PRO A 63 -0.57 -12.55 2.22
C PRO A 63 0.65 -11.90 1.56
N ILE A 64 1.84 -12.15 2.13
CA ILE A 64 3.10 -11.56 1.63
C ILE A 64 3.36 -11.92 0.16
N ASP A 65 3.04 -13.14 -0.26
CA ASP A 65 3.19 -13.57 -1.65
C ASP A 65 2.36 -12.76 -2.65
N LEU A 66 1.18 -12.28 -2.24
CA LEU A 66 0.33 -11.43 -3.08
C LEU A 66 0.84 -10.00 -3.11
N ILE A 67 1.26 -9.48 -1.95
CA ILE A 67 1.83 -8.13 -1.84
C ILE A 67 3.13 -8.05 -2.65
N ASP A 68 4.05 -8.99 -2.47
CA ASP A 68 5.34 -9.03 -3.18
C ASP A 68 5.19 -9.19 -4.69
N ARG A 69 4.17 -9.91 -5.18
CA ARG A 69 3.87 -9.96 -6.62
C ARG A 69 3.54 -8.59 -7.19
N ILE A 70 2.92 -7.72 -6.39
CA ILE A 70 2.46 -6.40 -6.80
C ILE A 70 3.54 -5.35 -6.54
N THR A 71 4.24 -5.38 -5.40
CA THR A 71 5.18 -4.33 -4.98
C THR A 71 6.64 -4.73 -5.06
N GLY A 72 6.97 -6.01 -5.28
CA GLY A 72 8.35 -6.53 -5.20
C GLY A 72 9.29 -6.04 -6.30
N HIS A 73 8.76 -5.41 -7.36
CA HIS A 73 9.56 -4.76 -8.40
C HIS A 73 9.94 -3.32 -8.04
N LEU A 74 9.30 -2.73 -7.02
CA LEU A 74 9.58 -1.38 -6.57
C LEU A 74 10.86 -1.35 -5.71
N LYS A 75 11.55 -0.21 -5.74
CA LYS A 75 12.75 -0.02 -4.94
C LYS A 75 12.39 0.31 -3.50
N LEU A 76 13.11 -0.29 -2.56
CA LEU A 76 13.05 0.09 -1.15
C LEU A 76 13.48 1.56 -0.99
N TYR A 77 12.73 2.30 -0.17
CA TYR A 77 13.00 3.71 0.14
C TYR A 77 14.20 3.87 1.09
#